data_AF-A0A958A7T6-F1
#
_entry.id   AF-A0A958A7T6-F1
#
_cell.length_a   1.000
_cell.length_b   1.000
_cell.length_c   1.000
_cell.angle_alpha   90.00
_cell.angle_beta   90.00
_cell.angle_gamma   90.00
#
_symmetry.space_group_name_H-M   'P 1'
#
loop_
_entity.id
_entity.type
_entity.pdbx_description
1 polymer ?
#
loop_
_entity_poly.entity_id
_entity_poly.type
_entity_poly.pdbx_seq_one_letter_code
_entity_poly.pdbx_strand_id
1 'polypeptide(L)'
;MASHTTESILAGLGYPDPLVAARQQARMILLGRLARYQAAIRQIETVQGESLAEVQAHYVTENQEDFAADDAYLDWQWYHDAIETIETQLAILAAP
;
A
#
# COMPACT_ATOMS: atom_id res chain seq x y z
N MET A 1 8.44 22.11 -37.61
CA MET A 1 7.60 21.39 -36.61
C MET A 1 8.54 20.64 -35.69
N ALA A 2 8.51 20.89 -34.38
CA ALA A 2 9.25 20.04 -33.45
C ALA A 2 8.62 18.64 -33.49
N SER A 3 9.41 17.62 -33.81
CA SER A 3 8.98 16.24 -33.66
C SER A 3 8.96 15.93 -32.16
N HIS A 4 7.77 15.89 -31.58
CA HIS A 4 7.59 15.50 -30.18
C HIS A 4 7.60 13.98 -30.10
N THR A 5 8.80 13.39 -30.07
CA THR A 5 8.93 11.97 -29.73
C THR A 5 8.68 11.80 -28.23
N THR A 6 8.21 10.63 -27.83
CA THR A 6 8.01 10.27 -26.41
C THR A 6 9.27 10.55 -25.60
N GLU A 7 10.43 10.25 -26.15
CA GLU A 7 11.75 10.49 -25.55
C GLU A 7 12.01 11.99 -25.33
N SER A 8 11.67 12.85 -26.30
CA SER A 8 11.84 14.30 -26.16
C SER A 8 10.93 14.90 -25.09
N ILE A 9 9.71 14.37 -24.95
CA ILE A 9 8.76 14.79 -23.92
C ILE A 9 9.26 14.36 -22.54
N LEU A 10 9.67 13.10 -22.40
CA LEU A 10 10.19 12.54 -21.15
C LEU A 10 11.46 13.25 -20.69
N ALA A 11 12.39 13.52 -21.60
CA ALA A 11 13.58 14.31 -21.31
C ALA A 11 13.23 15.72 -20.82
N GLY A 12 12.23 16.37 -21.44
CA GLY A 12 11.71 17.67 -20.98
C GLY A 12 11.08 17.64 -19.58
N LEU A 13 10.61 16.48 -19.13
CA LEU A 13 10.07 16.24 -17.79
C LEU A 13 11.13 15.77 -16.78
N GLY A 14 12.40 15.72 -17.17
CA GLY A 14 13.51 15.28 -16.31
C GLY A 14 13.70 13.76 -16.26
N TYR A 15 13.05 12.99 -17.15
CA TYR A 15 13.25 11.55 -17.27
C TYR A 15 14.23 11.24 -18.41
N PRO A 16 15.46 10.78 -18.11
CA PRO A 16 16.49 10.54 -19.12
C PRO A 16 16.17 9.37 -20.04
N ASP A 17 15.33 8.42 -19.59
CA ASP A 17 14.84 7.32 -20.41
C ASP A 17 13.40 6.89 -19.99
N PRO A 18 12.66 6.18 -20.86
CA PRO A 18 11.31 5.69 -20.57
C PRO A 18 11.20 4.70 -19.41
N LEU A 19 12.26 3.95 -19.12
CA LEU A 19 12.27 2.98 -18.03
C LEU A 19 12.31 3.68 -16.67
N VAL A 20 13.07 4.78 -16.54
CA VAL A 20 13.09 5.64 -15.36
C VAL A 20 11.71 6.28 -15.15
N ALA A 21 11.08 6.77 -16.21
CA ALA A 21 9.72 7.31 -16.13
C ALA A 21 8.72 6.24 -15.66
N ALA A 22 8.77 5.03 -16.22
CA ALA A 22 7.92 3.91 -15.82
C ALA A 22 8.16 3.48 -14.36
N ARG A 23 9.43 3.44 -13.92
CA ARG A 23 9.81 3.12 -12.53
C ARG A 23 9.22 4.13 -11.55
N GLN A 24 9.30 5.43 -11.88
CA GLN A 24 8.72 6.48 -11.03
C GLN A 24 7.19 6.44 -11.02
N GLN A 25 6.55 6.19 -12.17
CA GLN A 25 5.10 6.01 -12.22
C GLN A 25 4.64 4.82 -11.38
N ALA A 26 5.33 3.67 -11.49
CA ALA A 26 5.04 2.49 -10.66
C ALA A 26 5.21 2.80 -9.17
N ARG A 27 6.28 3.50 -8.79
CA ARG A 27 6.52 3.95 -7.41
C ARG A 27 5.39 4.84 -6.89
N MET A 28 4.94 5.81 -7.67
CA MET A 28 3.83 6.68 -7.29
C MET A 28 2.52 5.90 -7.06
N ILE A 29 2.21 4.93 -7.94
CA ILE A 29 1.03 4.07 -7.79
C ILE A 29 1.10 3.27 -6.49
N LEU A 30 2.27 2.69 -6.19
CA LEU A 30 2.49 1.91 -4.97
C LEU A 30 2.40 2.76 -3.71
N LEU A 31 3.00 3.96 -3.69
CA LEU A 31 2.86 4.90 -2.58
C LEU A 31 1.40 5.30 -2.34
N GLY A 32 0.64 5.53 -3.41
CA GLY A 32 -0.79 5.81 -3.31
C GLY A 32 -1.59 4.64 -2.75
N ARG A 33 -1.23 3.39 -3.09
CA ARG A 33 -1.85 2.20 -2.51
C ARG A 33 -1.49 2.03 -1.03
N LEU A 34 -0.21 2.20 -0.68
CA LEU A 34 0.29 2.15 0.68
C LEU A 34 -0.48 3.10 1.60
N ALA A 35 -0.61 4.37 1.19
CA ALA A 35 -1.33 5.37 1.96
C ALA A 35 -2.80 5.01 2.20
N ARG A 36 -3.47 4.41 1.20
CA ARG A 36 -4.86 3.95 1.34
C ARG A 36 -4.99 2.78 2.30
N TYR A 37 -4.09 1.79 2.24
CA TYR A 37 -4.13 0.64 3.14
C TYR A 37 -3.80 1.03 4.58
N GLN A 38 -2.83 1.91 4.79
CA GLN A 38 -2.54 2.49 6.11
C GLN A 38 -3.73 3.29 6.66
N ALA A 39 -4.50 3.96 5.80
CA ALA A 39 -5.74 4.63 6.22
C ALA A 39 -6.85 3.64 6.59
N ALA A 40 -6.97 2.54 5.84
CA ALA A 40 -7.95 1.48 6.14
C ALA A 40 -7.67 0.81 7.48
N ILE A 41 -6.40 0.48 7.79
CA ILE A 41 -6.01 -0.05 9.11
C ILE A 41 -6.39 0.92 10.23
N ARG A 42 -6.05 2.21 10.10
CA ARG A 42 -6.43 3.22 11.10
C ARG A 42 -7.95 3.34 11.29
N GLN A 43 -8.72 3.16 10.21
CA GLN A 43 -10.17 3.17 10.29
C GLN A 43 -10.69 1.95 11.06
N ILE A 44 -10.13 0.76 10.83
CA ILE A 44 -10.48 -0.46 11.57
C ILE A 44 -10.19 -0.26 13.07
N GLU A 45 -8.99 0.21 13.41
CA GLU A 45 -8.61 0.52 14.81
C GLU A 45 -9.56 1.53 15.46
N THR A 46 -9.97 2.57 14.72
CA THR A 46 -10.92 3.57 15.22
C THR A 46 -12.30 2.99 15.48
N VAL A 47 -12.78 2.08 14.61
CA VAL A 47 -14.10 1.46 14.74
C VAL A 47 -14.14 0.46 15.89
N GLN A 48 -13.08 -0.34 16.05
CA GLN A 48 -12.98 -1.31 17.14
C GLN A 48 -12.66 -0.64 18.49
N GLY A 49 -12.08 0.56 18.48
CA GLY A 49 -11.67 1.25 19.71
C GLY A 49 -10.44 0.61 20.37
N GLU A 50 -9.77 -0.28 19.64
CA GLU A 50 -8.66 -1.11 20.08
C GLU A 50 -7.51 -1.00 19.08
N SER A 51 -6.29 -1.18 19.58
CA SER A 51 -5.11 -1.32 18.76
C SER A 51 -5.04 -2.69 18.09
N LEU A 52 -4.21 -2.78 17.06
CA LEU A 52 -3.92 -4.02 16.33
C LEU A 52 -3.66 -5.24 17.21
N ALA A 53 -2.82 -5.05 18.22
CA ALA A 53 -2.38 -6.13 19.10
C ALA A 53 -3.52 -6.61 20.01
N GLU A 54 -4.45 -5.71 20.33
CA GLU A 54 -5.61 -6.00 21.17
C GLU A 54 -6.65 -6.80 20.38
N VAL A 55 -6.96 -6.40 19.15
CA VAL A 55 -7.88 -7.15 18.27
C VAL A 55 -7.34 -8.56 18.00
N GLN A 56 -6.04 -8.70 17.73
CA GLN A 56 -5.41 -10.02 17.56
C GLN A 56 -5.49 -10.87 18.83
N ALA A 57 -5.23 -10.27 20.00
CA ALA A 57 -5.29 -10.99 21.27
C ALA A 57 -6.73 -11.44 21.58
N HIS A 58 -7.73 -10.60 21.29
CA HIS A 58 -9.14 -10.92 21.48
C HIS A 58 -9.57 -12.12 20.63
N TYR A 59 -9.23 -12.10 19.33
CA TYR A 59 -9.49 -13.20 18.40
C TYR A 59 -8.86 -14.53 18.82
N VAL A 60 -7.66 -14.51 19.42
CA VAL A 60 -6.96 -15.73 19.85
C VAL A 60 -7.51 -16.29 21.17
N THR A 61 -8.15 -15.46 21.99
CA THR A 61 -8.47 -15.80 23.39
C THR A 61 -9.95 -16.09 23.62
N GLU A 62 -10.85 -15.43 22.89
CA GLU A 62 -12.29 -15.57 23.11
C GLU A 62 -12.92 -16.58 22.15
N ASN A 63 -13.43 -17.68 22.72
CA ASN A 63 -14.21 -18.70 22.00
C ASN A 63 -15.69 -18.25 21.86
N GLN A 64 -15.90 -16.98 21.52
CA GLN A 64 -17.20 -16.39 21.21
C GLN A 64 -17.20 -15.94 19.75
N GLU A 65 -18.15 -16.45 18.96
CA GLU A 65 -18.32 -16.03 17.56
C GLU A 65 -18.84 -14.59 17.51
N ASP A 66 -17.96 -13.65 17.17
CA ASP A 66 -18.32 -12.31 16.73
C ASP A 66 -17.88 -12.12 15.27
N PHE A 67 -18.82 -12.40 14.36
CA PHE A 67 -18.58 -12.29 12.93
C PHE A 67 -18.10 -10.89 12.49
N ALA A 68 -18.49 -9.82 13.21
CA ALA A 68 -18.06 -8.46 12.86
C ALA A 68 -16.61 -8.22 13.29
N ALA A 69 -16.21 -8.73 14.45
CA ALA A 69 -14.81 -8.70 14.89
C ALA A 69 -13.93 -9.60 13.99
N ASP A 70 -14.44 -10.76 13.59
CA ASP A 70 -13.76 -11.70 12.70
C ASP A 70 -13.53 -11.10 11.32
N ASP A 71 -14.56 -10.49 10.71
CA ASP A 71 -14.44 -9.81 9.41
C ASP A 71 -13.44 -8.64 9.50
N ALA A 72 -13.50 -7.84 10.56
CA ALA A 72 -12.56 -6.73 10.77
C ALA A 72 -11.12 -7.23 10.95
N TYR A 73 -10.92 -8.35 11.63
CA TYR A 73 -9.61 -8.98 11.80
C TYR A 73 -9.08 -9.53 10.47
N LEU A 74 -9.91 -10.19 9.66
CA LEU A 74 -9.53 -10.68 8.34
C LEU A 74 -9.16 -9.55 7.39
N ASP A 75 -9.96 -8.49 7.35
CA ASP A 75 -9.68 -7.28 6.57
C ASP A 75 -8.37 -6.64 7.02
N TRP A 76 -8.17 -6.53 8.33
CA TRP A 76 -6.93 -6.04 8.90
C TRP A 76 -5.72 -6.88 8.44
N GLN A 77 -5.78 -8.20 8.62
CA GLN A 77 -4.68 -9.10 8.28
C GLN A 77 -4.34 -8.97 6.79
N TRP A 78 -5.35 -8.89 5.94
CA TRP A 78 -5.17 -8.67 4.51
C TRP A 78 -4.44 -7.34 4.21
N TYR A 79 -4.85 -6.24 4.84
CA TYR A 79 -4.18 -4.95 4.65
C TYR A 79 -2.73 -4.98 5.15
N HIS A 80 -2.46 -5.66 6.25
CA HIS A 80 -1.11 -5.81 6.80
C HIS A 80 -0.18 -6.54 5.80
N ASP A 81 -0.59 -7.70 5.32
CA ASP A 81 0.18 -8.50 4.35
C ASP A 81 0.37 -7.76 3.01
N ALA A 82 -0.67 -7.02 2.58
CA ALA A 82 -0.62 -6.20 1.39
C ALA A 82 0.36 -5.02 1.53
N ILE A 83 0.48 -4.42 2.72
CA ILE A 83 1.45 -3.36 3.00
C ILE A 83 2.88 -3.91 2.92
N GLU A 84 3.16 -5.05 3.56
CA GLU A 84 4.50 -5.68 3.52
C GLU A 84 4.94 -5.98 2.07
N THR A 85 3.99 -6.47 1.25
CA THR A 85 4.22 -6.70 -0.17
C THR A 85 4.54 -5.40 -0.93
N ILE A 86 3.80 -4.32 -0.66
CA ILE A 86 4.03 -3.02 -1.31
C ILE A 86 5.37 -2.42 -0.89
N GLU A 87 5.74 -2.52 0.39
CA GLU A 87 7.02 -2.04 0.90
C GLU A 87 8.19 -2.79 0.25
N THR A 88 8.06 -4.11 0.08
CA THR A 88 9.03 -4.92 -0.68
C THR A 88 9.15 -4.46 -2.13
N GLN A 89 8.02 -4.21 -2.81
CA GLN A 89 8.02 -3.70 -4.19
C GLN A 89 8.65 -2.30 -4.30
N LEU A 90 8.37 -1.42 -3.33
CA LEU A 90 8.97 -0.09 -3.27
C LEU A 90 10.48 -0.16 -3.05
N ALA A 91 10.97 -1.09 -2.23
CA ALA A 91 12.40 -1.31 -2.01
C ALA A 91 13.09 -1.80 -3.31
N ILE A 92 12.46 -2.71 -4.06
CA ILE A 92 12.95 -3.17 -5.37
C ILE A 92 13.05 -1.99 -6.35
N LEU A 93 12.04 -1.12 -6.41
CA LEU A 93 12.05 0.05 -7.30
C LEU A 93 13.01 1.17 -6.85
N ALA A 94 13.44 1.16 -5.59
CA ALA A 94 14.44 2.09 -5.07
C ALA A 94 15.88 1.62 -5.30
N ALA A 95 16.09 0.36 -5.68
CA ALA A 95 17.41 -0.15 -6.04
C ALA A 95 17.95 0.55 -7.31
N PRO A 96 19.25 0.86 -7.36
CA PRO A 96 19.88 1.56 -8.49
C PRO A 96 19.71 0.79 -9.81
#